data_AF-A0AAD4UDB8-F1
#
_entry.id   AF-A0AAD4UDB8-F1
#
_cell.length_a   1.000
_cell.length_b   1.000
_cell.length_c   1.000
_cell.angle_alpha   90.00
_cell.angle_beta   90.00
_cell.angle_gamma   90.00
#
_symmetry.space_group_name_H-M   'P 1'
#
loop_
_entity.id
_entity.type
_entity.pdbx_description
1 polymer ?
#
loop_
_entity_poly.entity_id
_entity_poly.type
_entity_poly.pdbx_seq_one_letter_code
_entity_poly.pdbx_strand_id
1 'polypeptide(L)'
;MFIFHNGGVQILCKYPDTVRQFKMQLLKGDNVLCDLTKIKGSEDTVSTKNLNVCKFQLSNNSVSFFLYNLDSSYASYYICKLSIFDPPPFQVDILSREYLNIYESQLCCQLKFWLPIGCAAFVIVCVFGCVLMFWLTKKKYPTSVHDPNSEYMFMAAVNTAKKPAPT
;
A
#
# COMPACT_ATOMS: atom_id res chain seq x y z
N MET A 1 10.77 -9.23 23.24
CA MET A 1 11.27 -7.85 23.32
C MET A 1 10.23 -6.79 22.88
N PHE A 2 9.26 -7.13 22.02
CA PHE A 2 8.30 -6.17 21.48
C PHE A 2 6.92 -6.21 22.16
N ILE A 3 6.33 -5.03 22.36
CA ILE A 3 4.94 -4.84 22.78
C ILE A 3 4.30 -3.89 21.76
N PHE A 4 3.25 -4.34 21.09
CA PHE A 4 2.55 -3.55 20.08
C PHE A 4 1.43 -2.75 20.73
N HIS A 5 1.34 -1.46 20.40
CA HIS A 5 0.27 -0.56 20.84
C HIS A 5 -0.32 0.15 19.62
N ASN A 6 -1.50 0.75 19.76
CA ASN A 6 -2.18 1.44 18.66
C ASN A 6 -1.29 2.52 18.03
N GLY A 7 -0.71 2.23 16.86
CA GLY A 7 0.12 3.15 16.08
C GLY A 7 1.64 3.09 16.35
N GLY A 8 2.14 2.13 17.13
CA GLY A 8 3.58 2.04 17.40
C GLY A 8 4.05 0.74 18.05
N VAL A 9 5.36 0.65 18.25
CA VAL A 9 6.02 -0.50 18.89
C VAL A 9 6.80 -0.01 20.09
N GLN A 10 6.57 -0.65 21.23
CA GLN A 10 7.41 -0.54 22.42
C GLN A 10 8.42 -1.68 22.43
N ILE A 11 9.69 -1.33 22.59
CA ILE A 11 10.83 -2.24 22.64
C ILE A 11 11.37 -2.23 24.06
N LEU A 12 11.26 -3.37 24.74
CA LEU A 12 11.71 -3.53 26.13
C LEU A 12 13.06 -4.23 26.17
N CYS A 13 14.08 -3.52 26.65
CA CYS A 13 15.41 -4.06 26.94
C CYS A 13 15.56 -4.23 28.46
N LYS A 14 15.66 -5.47 28.95
CA LYS A 14 15.86 -5.78 30.38
C LYS A 14 17.35 -5.85 30.72
N TYR A 15 17.74 -5.30 31.86
CA TYR A 15 19.13 -5.30 32.33
C TYR A 15 19.18 -5.59 33.84
N PRO A 16 20.31 -6.09 34.37
CA PRO A 16 20.41 -6.46 35.78
C PRO A 16 20.25 -5.26 36.72
N ASP A 17 19.48 -5.40 37.80
CA ASP A 17 19.26 -4.34 38.80
C ASP A 17 20.54 -3.91 39.54
N THR A 18 21.60 -4.73 39.46
CA THR A 18 22.91 -4.44 40.04
C THR A 18 23.65 -3.31 39.32
N VAL A 19 23.24 -2.98 38.09
CA VAL A 19 23.90 -2.01 37.24
C VAL A 19 23.50 -0.59 37.65
N ARG A 20 24.50 0.22 37.98
CA ARG A 20 24.33 1.61 38.45
C ARG A 20 24.59 2.62 37.34
N GLN A 21 25.62 2.40 36.53
CA GLN A 21 25.99 3.27 35.42
C GLN A 21 26.13 2.45 34.17
N PHE A 22 25.40 2.85 33.14
CA PHE A 22 25.37 2.11 31.89
C PHE A 22 25.00 3.01 30.71
N LYS A 23 25.26 2.48 29.53
CA LYS A 23 24.81 3.00 28.27
C LYS A 23 23.98 1.93 27.56
N MET A 24 22.76 2.28 27.19
CA MET A 24 21.85 1.43 26.43
C MET A 24 21.70 2.00 25.03
N GLN A 25 21.94 1.18 24.03
CA GLN A 25 21.76 1.54 22.63
C GLN A 25 20.74 0.61 21.99
N LEU A 26 19.78 1.21 21.29
CA LEU A 26 18.88 0.48 20.41
C LEU A 26 19.42 0.59 18.99
N LEU A 27 19.77 -0.54 18.39
CA LEU A 27 20.27 -0.62 17.03
C LEU A 27 19.19 -1.20 16.11
N LYS A 28 19.08 -0.67 14.89
CA LYS A 28 18.34 -1.26 13.77
C LYS A 28 19.37 -1.75 12.75
N GLY A 29 19.60 -3.05 12.69
CA GLY A 29 20.78 -3.59 12.02
C GLY A 29 22.04 -3.04 12.69
N ASP A 30 22.85 -2.32 11.92
CA ASP A 30 24.09 -1.68 12.40
C ASP A 30 23.92 -0.21 12.80
N ASN A 31 22.74 0.37 12.54
CA ASN A 31 22.48 1.79 12.78
C ASN A 31 21.96 2.05 14.20
N VAL A 32 22.59 2.99 14.92
CA VAL A 32 22.13 3.44 16.24
C VAL A 32 20.88 4.29 16.08
N LEU A 33 19.75 3.77 16.55
CA LEU A 33 18.47 4.46 16.52
C LEU A 33 18.30 5.35 17.76
N CYS A 34 18.63 4.80 18.94
CA CYS A 34 18.47 5.48 20.21
C CYS A 34 19.68 5.21 21.08
N ASP A 35 20.16 6.25 21.78
CA ASP A 35 21.29 6.16 22.69
C ASP A 35 20.89 6.80 24.03
N LEU A 36 20.93 5.99 25.08
CA LEU A 36 20.58 6.32 26.45
C LEU A 36 21.82 6.09 27.31
N THR A 37 22.29 7.12 28.02
CA THR A 37 23.36 6.95 29.02
C THR A 37 22.86 7.35 30.40
N LYS A 38 23.05 6.46 31.38
CA LYS A 38 22.73 6.68 32.79
C LYS A 38 24.03 6.79 33.59
N ILE A 39 24.23 7.94 34.25
CA ILE A 39 25.40 8.25 35.07
C ILE A 39 24.94 8.51 36.51
N LYS A 40 25.74 8.12 37.50
CA LYS A 40 25.44 8.31 38.92
C LYS A 40 25.78 9.76 39.34
N GLY A 41 24.79 10.54 39.79
CA GLY A 41 25.04 11.85 40.41
C GLY A 41 24.24 13.04 39.85
N SER A 42 23.52 12.87 38.74
CA SER A 42 22.47 13.81 38.33
C SER A 42 21.13 13.15 38.56
N GLU A 43 20.11 13.88 39.01
CA GLU A 43 18.72 13.53 38.68
C GLU A 43 18.65 13.23 37.18
N ASP A 44 18.56 11.96 36.82
CA ASP A 44 18.29 11.42 35.49
C ASP A 44 18.73 12.31 34.30
N THR A 45 19.98 12.78 34.25
CA THR A 45 20.53 13.36 33.01
C THR A 45 20.82 12.23 32.04
N VAL A 46 19.73 11.71 31.51
CA VAL A 46 19.68 10.87 30.35
C VAL A 46 20.12 11.72 29.18
N SER A 47 21.43 11.70 28.90
CA SER A 47 21.96 12.30 27.69
C SER A 47 21.48 11.45 26.51
N THR A 48 20.44 11.96 25.83
CA THR A 48 19.90 11.34 24.61
C THR A 48 20.55 12.01 23.43
N LYS A 49 21.37 11.27 22.67
CA LYS A 49 21.75 11.69 21.31
C LYS A 49 20.66 11.19 20.35
N ASN A 50 20.08 12.11 19.58
CA ASN A 50 18.96 11.92 18.62
C ASN A 50 17.54 11.88 19.23
N LEU A 51 17.10 13.01 19.79
CA LEU A 51 15.80 13.22 20.44
C LEU A 51 14.55 13.08 19.55
N ASN A 52 14.66 13.25 18.22
CA ASN A 52 13.45 13.50 17.41
C ASN A 52 12.64 12.24 17.07
N VAL A 53 13.21 11.02 17.17
CA VAL A 53 12.53 9.78 16.76
C VAL A 53 12.25 8.84 17.92
N CYS A 54 12.99 8.96 19.03
CA CYS A 54 12.97 7.94 20.08
C CYS A 54 12.55 8.51 21.44
N LYS A 55 11.33 8.17 21.86
CA LYS A 55 10.91 8.35 23.25
C LYS A 55 11.33 7.12 24.04
N PHE A 56 11.75 7.31 25.28
CA PHE A 56 12.11 6.20 26.15
C PHE A 56 11.53 6.41 27.54
N GLN A 57 11.40 5.30 28.26
CA GLN A 57 11.02 5.27 29.66
C GLN A 57 11.99 4.35 30.39
N LEU A 58 12.64 4.90 31.43
CA LEU A 58 13.55 4.17 32.28
C LEU A 58 12.78 3.56 33.46
N SER A 59 13.04 2.30 33.76
CA SER A 59 12.57 1.57 34.93
C SER A 59 13.78 0.93 35.61
N ASN A 60 13.66 0.49 36.87
CA ASN A 60 14.79 -0.02 37.65
C ASN A 60 15.56 -1.15 36.94
N ASN A 61 14.83 -2.10 36.34
CA ASN A 61 15.38 -3.28 35.64
C ASN A 61 15.31 -3.17 34.11
N SER A 62 14.77 -2.10 33.55
CA SER A 62 14.52 -2.08 32.10
C SER A 62 14.45 -0.71 31.47
N VAL A 63 14.75 -0.68 30.18
CA VAL A 63 14.58 0.48 29.32
C VAL A 63 13.50 0.14 28.30
N SER A 64 12.45 0.94 28.24
CA SER A 64 11.45 0.87 27.18
C SER A 64 11.73 1.96 26.15
N PHE A 65 11.88 1.58 24.89
CA PHE A 65 11.93 2.52 23.76
C PHE A 65 10.60 2.48 23.03
N PHE A 66 10.06 3.65 22.69
CA PHE A 66 8.81 3.79 21.95
C PHE A 66 9.11 4.36 20.57
N LEU A 67 8.73 3.60 19.55
CA LEU A 67 8.81 3.99 18.15
C LEU A 67 7.39 4.22 17.63
N TYR A 68 7.16 5.40 17.06
CA TYR A 68 5.90 5.81 16.45
C TYR A 68 6.08 5.99 14.94
N ASN A 69 4.97 5.99 14.19
CA ASN A 69 4.96 6.19 12.73
C ASN A 69 5.93 5.23 12.01
N LEU A 70 5.76 3.94 12.30
CA LEU A 70 6.57 2.87 11.73
C LEU A 70 6.00 2.44 10.39
N ASP A 71 6.80 2.56 9.33
CA ASP A 71 6.50 2.05 7.99
C ASP A 71 7.14 0.67 7.76
N SER A 72 6.81 -0.01 6.65
CA SER A 72 7.41 -1.29 6.26
C SER A 72 8.94 -1.23 6.13
N SER A 73 9.50 -0.04 5.86
CA SER A 73 10.95 0.22 5.84
C SER A 73 11.63 0.02 7.20
N TYR A 74 10.87 -0.01 8.29
CA TYR A 74 11.39 -0.26 9.64
C TYR A 74 11.54 -1.76 9.95
N ALA A 75 11.09 -2.66 9.06
CA ALA A 75 11.27 -4.09 9.25
C ALA A 75 12.77 -4.47 9.22
N SER A 76 13.31 -4.90 10.36
CA SER A 76 14.73 -5.22 10.50
C SER A 76 15.02 -5.97 11.79
N TYR A 77 16.27 -6.38 11.98
CA TYR A 77 16.76 -6.86 13.27
C TYR A 77 16.98 -5.68 14.21
N TYR A 78 16.34 -5.73 15.37
CA TYR A 78 16.57 -4.78 16.43
C TYR A 78 17.45 -5.42 17.49
N ILE A 79 18.43 -4.66 17.97
CA ILE A 79 19.41 -5.14 18.95
C ILE A 79 19.45 -4.16 20.13
N CYS A 80 19.25 -4.68 21.33
CA CYS A 80 19.50 -3.95 22.58
C CYS A 80 20.96 -4.20 23.00
N LYS A 81 21.81 -3.18 22.86
CA LYS A 81 23.21 -3.23 23.28
C LYS A 81 23.38 -2.48 24.60
N LEU A 82 23.85 -3.19 25.61
CA LEU A 82 24.13 -2.66 26.94
C LEU A 82 25.64 -2.56 27.15
N SER A 83 26.12 -1.39 27.55
CA SER A 83 27.49 -1.19 28.02
C SER A 83 27.45 -0.80 29.50
N ILE A 84 28.00 -1.64 30.37
CA ILE A 84 28.02 -1.46 31.82
C ILE A 84 29.34 -0.78 32.21
N PHE A 85 29.24 0.33 32.95
CA PHE A 85 30.40 1.04 33.50
C PHE A 85 30.54 0.83 35.01
N ASP A 86 29.43 0.64 35.72
CA ASP A 86 29.37 0.43 37.17
C ASP A 86 28.27 -0.62 37.47
N PRO A 87 28.59 -1.77 38.08
CA PRO A 87 29.87 -2.11 38.70
C PRO A 87 30.98 -2.45 37.69
N PRO A 88 32.25 -2.20 38.03
CA PRO A 88 33.38 -2.73 37.25
C PRO A 88 33.40 -4.26 37.29
N PRO A 89 33.98 -4.94 36.28
CA PRO A 89 34.68 -4.38 35.12
C PRO A 89 33.73 -3.82 34.05
N PHE A 90 34.28 -3.03 33.12
CA PHE A 90 33.52 -2.61 31.94
C PHE A 90 33.12 -3.83 31.11
N GLN A 91 31.83 -3.96 30.83
CA GLN A 91 31.26 -5.08 30.08
C GLN A 91 30.33 -4.56 29.00
N VAL A 92 30.28 -5.26 27.87
CA VAL A 92 29.38 -4.95 26.75
C VAL A 92 28.61 -6.20 26.41
N ASP A 93 27.31 -6.14 26.62
CA ASP A 93 26.39 -7.25 26.42
C ASP A 93 25.37 -6.93 25.32
N ILE A 94 25.04 -7.95 24.54
CA ILE A 94 23.91 -7.92 23.63
C ILE A 94 22.75 -8.60 24.35
N LEU A 95 21.82 -7.81 24.86
CA LEU A 95 20.72 -8.30 25.71
C LEU A 95 19.69 -9.08 24.90
N SER A 96 19.40 -8.60 23.69
CA SER A 96 18.38 -9.20 22.84
C SER A 96 18.59 -8.80 21.38
N ARG A 97 18.32 -9.74 20.49
CA ARG A 97 18.31 -9.56 19.04
C ARG A 97 17.04 -10.22 18.51
N GLU A 98 16.07 -9.42 18.11
CA GLU A 98 14.80 -9.91 17.57
C GLU A 98 14.49 -9.19 16.26
N TYR A 99 13.87 -9.92 15.32
CA TYR A 99 13.42 -9.33 14.06
C TYR A 99 12.04 -8.72 14.25
N LEU A 100 11.91 -7.43 13.97
CA LEU A 100 10.63 -6.75 13.93
C LEU A 100 10.10 -6.80 12.51
N ASN A 101 8.97 -7.47 12.31
CA ASN A 101 8.23 -7.41 11.06
C ASN A 101 7.05 -6.45 11.21
N ILE A 102 6.96 -5.44 10.36
CA ILE A 102 5.86 -4.48 10.32
C ILE A 102 5.00 -4.84 9.13
N TYR A 103 3.79 -5.33 9.40
CA TYR A 103 2.83 -5.62 8.35
C TYR A 103 2.25 -4.31 7.83
N GLU A 104 2.43 -4.06 6.54
CA GLU A 104 1.81 -2.93 5.86
C GLU A 104 0.30 -3.22 5.70
N SER A 105 -0.49 -2.71 6.64
CA SER A 105 -1.91 -3.03 6.76
C SER A 105 -2.74 -1.75 6.80
N GLN A 106 -3.04 -1.18 5.61
CA GLN A 106 -4.38 -0.62 5.33
C GLN A 106 -4.56 -0.09 3.89
N LEU A 107 -3.50 0.40 3.23
CA LEU A 107 -3.64 1.12 1.95
C LEU A 107 -3.68 0.22 0.72
N CYS A 108 -3.06 -0.97 0.76
CA CYS A 108 -3.08 -1.91 -0.37
C CYS A 108 -4.51 -2.38 -0.71
N CYS A 109 -5.39 -2.52 0.28
CA CYS A 109 -6.76 -2.99 0.08
C CYS A 109 -7.72 -1.89 -0.40
N GLN A 110 -7.44 -0.61 -0.13
CA GLN A 110 -8.28 0.49 -0.60
C GLN A 110 -8.19 0.63 -2.13
N LEU A 111 -6.96 0.69 -2.67
CA LEU A 111 -6.77 0.81 -4.13
C LEU A 111 -7.34 -0.41 -4.89
N LYS A 112 -7.24 -1.60 -4.28
CA LYS A 112 -7.78 -2.85 -4.82
C LYS A 112 -9.32 -2.87 -4.85
N PHE A 113 -9.98 -2.07 -4.01
CA PHE A 113 -11.45 -1.97 -3.96
C PHE A 113 -12.02 -0.98 -4.98
N TRP A 114 -11.26 0.08 -5.31
CA TRP A 114 -11.70 1.09 -6.29
C TRP A 114 -11.55 0.63 -7.74
N LEU A 115 -10.57 -0.23 -8.03
CA LEU A 115 -10.36 -0.80 -9.37
C LEU A 115 -11.59 -1.57 -9.92
N PRO A 116 -12.22 -2.51 -9.19
CA PRO A 116 -13.41 -3.21 -9.67
C PRO A 116 -14.65 -2.30 -9.74
N ILE A 117 -14.79 -1.32 -8.84
CA ILE A 117 -15.85 -0.30 -8.89
C ILE A 117 -15.74 0.50 -10.20
N GLY A 118 -14.52 0.91 -10.58
CA GLY A 118 -14.27 1.68 -11.80
C GLY A 118 -14.57 0.86 -13.06
N CYS A 119 -14.15 -0.41 -13.10
CA CYS A 119 -14.45 -1.30 -14.22
C CYS A 119 -15.95 -1.54 -14.38
N ALA A 120 -16.68 -1.76 -13.29
CA ALA A 120 -18.14 -1.97 -13.34
C ALA A 120 -18.87 -0.74 -13.89
N ALA A 121 -18.49 0.47 -13.44
CA ALA A 121 -19.09 1.71 -13.93
C ALA A 121 -18.82 1.93 -15.43
N PHE A 122 -17.60 1.64 -15.91
CA PHE A 122 -17.25 1.78 -17.32
C PHE A 122 -18.07 0.84 -18.22
N VAL A 123 -18.25 -0.42 -17.81
CA VAL A 123 -19.07 -1.39 -18.55
C VAL A 123 -20.51 -0.91 -18.67
N ILE A 124 -21.10 -0.37 -17.59
CA ILE A 124 -22.48 0.17 -17.61
C ILE A 124 -22.60 1.32 -18.61
N VAL A 125 -21.66 2.26 -18.62
CA VAL A 125 -21.67 3.40 -19.56
C VAL A 125 -21.52 2.93 -21.01
N CYS A 126 -20.64 1.97 -21.28
CA CYS A 126 -20.48 1.38 -22.60
C CYS A 126 -21.77 0.71 -23.08
N VAL A 127 -22.42 -0.10 -22.24
CA VAL A 127 -23.68 -0.78 -22.59
C VAL A 127 -24.79 0.24 -22.87
N PHE A 128 -24.96 1.25 -22.01
CA PHE A 128 -25.94 2.31 -22.23
C PHE A 128 -25.66 3.11 -23.52
N GLY A 129 -24.40 3.44 -23.79
CA GLY A 129 -23.99 4.11 -25.02
C GLY A 129 -24.30 3.28 -26.27
N CYS A 130 -23.99 1.99 -26.25
CA CYS A 130 -24.30 1.06 -27.34
C CYS A 130 -25.81 0.95 -27.59
N VAL A 131 -26.62 0.84 -26.53
CA VAL A 131 -28.09 0.79 -26.65
C VAL A 131 -28.64 2.09 -27.24
N LEU A 132 -28.19 3.25 -26.75
CA LEU A 132 -28.63 4.55 -27.27
C LEU A 132 -28.25 4.72 -28.74
N MET A 133 -27.03 4.36 -29.14
CA MET A 133 -26.60 4.42 -30.54
C MET A 133 -27.41 3.49 -31.44
N PHE A 134 -27.74 2.27 -30.98
CA PHE A 134 -28.60 1.33 -31.71
C PHE A 134 -30.02 1.87 -31.87
N TRP A 135 -30.59 2.46 -30.82
CA TRP A 135 -31.92 3.07 -30.86
C TRP A 135 -31.96 4.28 -31.81
N LEU A 136 -30.93 5.13 -31.78
CA LEU A 136 -30.81 6.27 -32.68
C LEU A 136 -30.62 5.86 -34.15
N THR A 137 -29.88 4.78 -34.42
CA THR A 137 -29.75 4.24 -35.79
C THR A 137 -31.05 3.58 -36.26
N LYS A 138 -31.74 2.80 -35.43
CA LYS A 138 -33.09 2.27 -35.72
C LYS A 138 -34.11 3.37 -35.98
N LYS A 139 -34.01 4.53 -35.32
CA LYS A 139 -34.88 5.68 -35.58
C LYS A 139 -34.53 6.41 -36.90
N LYS A 140 -33.25 6.42 -37.31
CA LYS A 140 -32.80 7.01 -38.57
C LYS A 140 -33.07 6.13 -39.79
N TYR A 141 -33.08 4.81 -39.64
CA TYR A 141 -33.50 3.86 -40.66
C TYR A 141 -34.90 3.36 -40.30
N PRO A 142 -35.99 4.02 -40.76
CA PRO A 142 -37.31 3.41 -40.66
C PRO A 142 -37.20 2.01 -41.27
N THR A 143 -37.75 1.01 -40.57
CA THR A 143 -37.79 -0.38 -41.04
C THR A 143 -38.36 -0.38 -42.45
N SER A 144 -37.46 -0.46 -43.43
CA SER A 144 -37.80 -0.68 -44.83
C SER A 144 -38.30 -2.10 -44.91
N VAL A 145 -39.60 -2.25 -44.65
CA VAL A 145 -40.40 -3.38 -45.11
C VAL A 145 -40.45 -3.24 -46.63
N HIS A 146 -39.34 -3.54 -47.28
CA HIS A 146 -39.29 -3.70 -48.72
C HIS A 146 -38.55 -5.00 -48.98
N ASP A 147 -39.33 -6.07 -48.91
CA ASP A 147 -39.05 -7.36 -49.52
C ASP A 147 -38.63 -7.10 -50.98
N PRO A 148 -37.37 -7.37 -51.40
CA PRO A 148 -36.98 -7.25 -52.78
C PRO A 148 -37.35 -8.57 -53.47
N ASN A 149 -38.64 -8.82 -53.64
CA ASN A 149 -39.13 -10.01 -54.33
C ASN A 149 -39.91 -9.65 -55.58
N SER A 150 -39.63 -10.44 -56.62
CA SER A 150 -40.22 -10.55 -57.96
C SER A 150 -40.13 -9.35 -58.91
N GLU A 151 -39.13 -9.46 -59.80
CA GLU A 151 -39.31 -9.43 -61.25
C GLU A 151 -40.06 -8.23 -61.85
N TYR A 152 -39.31 -7.21 -62.25
CA TYR A 152 -39.59 -6.50 -63.49
C TYR A 152 -38.33 -6.51 -64.36
N MET A 153 -38.23 -7.50 -65.25
CA MET A 153 -37.25 -7.46 -66.34
C MET A 153 -37.69 -6.39 -67.35
N PHE A 154 -36.74 -5.56 -67.77
CA PHE A 154 -36.90 -4.64 -68.89
C PHE A 154 -37.09 -5.47 -70.17
N MET A 155 -38.31 -5.48 -70.73
CA MET A 155 -38.56 -6.08 -72.04
C MET A 155 -37.81 -5.26 -73.10
N ALA A 156 -36.86 -5.91 -73.79
CA ALA A 156 -36.09 -5.34 -74.88
C ALA A 156 -37.03 -4.90 -76.03
N ALA A 157 -36.75 -3.72 -76.60
CA ALA A 157 -37.52 -3.14 -77.70
C ALA A 157 -37.50 -4.05 -78.94
N VAL A 158 -38.66 -4.58 -79.33
CA VAL A 158 -38.84 -5.30 -80.59
C VAL A 158 -39.15 -4.28 -81.69
N ASN A 159 -38.29 -4.22 -82.69
CA ASN A 159 -38.44 -3.34 -83.85
C ASN A 159 -39.70 -3.70 -84.65
N THR A 160 -40.55 -2.71 -84.93
CA THR A 160 -41.77 -2.87 -85.73
C THR A 160 -41.44 -3.26 -87.17
N ALA A 161 -42.01 -4.36 -87.65
CA ALA A 161 -41.84 -4.83 -89.02
C ALA A 161 -42.53 -3.89 -90.03
N LYS A 162 -41.83 -3.53 -91.10
CA LYS A 162 -42.34 -2.75 -92.24
C LYS A 162 -43.54 -3.45 -92.90
N LYS A 163 -44.63 -2.71 -93.12
CA LYS A 163 -45.74 -3.14 -93.99
C LYS A 163 -45.32 -3.09 -95.47
N PRO A 164 -45.61 -4.12 -96.28
CA PRO A 164 -45.44 -4.05 -97.74
C PRO A 164 -46.55 -3.21 -98.39
N ALA A 165 -46.18 -2.45 -99.42
CA ALA A 165 -47.08 -1.61 -100.20
C ALA A 165 -47.91 -2.44 -101.21
N PRO A 166 -49.16 -2.08 -101.52
CA PRO A 166 -49.96 -2.75 -102.53
C PRO A 166 -49.52 -2.34 -103.95
N THR A 167 -49.52 -3.32 -104.83
CA THR A 167 -49.39 -3.23 -106.31
C THR A 167 -50.44 -2.36 -106.96
#